data_AF-A0A7K5S2X1-F1
#
_entry.id   AF-A0A7K5S2X1-F1
#
_cell.length_a   1.000
_cell.length_b   1.000
_cell.length_c   1.000
_cell.angle_alpha   90.00
_cell.angle_beta   90.00
_cell.angle_gamma   90.00
#
_symmetry.space_group_name_H-M   'P 1'
#
loop_
_entity.id
_entity.type
_entity.pdbx_description
1 polymer ?
#
loop_
_entity_poly.entity_id
_entity_poly.type
_entity_poly.pdbx_seq_one_letter_code
_entity_poly.pdbx_strand_id
1 'polypeptide(L)'
;MGQPEPDLYRDTWVRYLGYANEVGESFRPLVPVPVVWASYGVATAYVTADAIDKGRKAATVMGVAVVDTFVWQSLASVAIPGFTINRLCAASLALLGSLTRWPLPVRRWTTTALGLAAIPLIITPIDRTVDFLMDSSLRKLYGTPGEPPTSH
;
A
#
# COMPACT_ATOMS: atom_id res chain seq x y z
N MET A 1 29.64 32.59 12.85
CA MET A 1 29.05 31.26 13.06
C MET A 1 27.58 31.39 12.71
N GLY A 2 27.15 30.87 11.55
CA GLY A 2 25.75 30.88 11.17
C GLY A 2 24.97 29.96 12.11
N GLN A 3 23.90 30.45 12.71
CA GLN A 3 23.01 29.61 13.51
C GLN A 3 22.47 28.48 12.62
N PRO A 4 22.42 27.21 13.09
CA PRO A 4 21.78 26.15 12.33
C PRO A 4 20.33 26.54 12.04
N GLU A 5 19.89 26.32 10.81
CA GLU A 5 18.53 26.63 10.38
C GLU A 5 17.52 25.85 11.25
N PRO A 6 16.45 26.47 11.78
CA PRO A 6 15.50 25.79 12.67
C PRO A 6 14.83 24.60 11.97
N ASP A 7 14.80 23.43 12.61
CA ASP A 7 14.10 22.25 12.07
C ASP A 7 12.60 22.39 12.39
N LEU A 8 11.78 22.62 11.37
CA LEU A 8 10.33 22.78 11.49
C LEU A 8 9.68 21.63 12.28
N TYR A 9 10.08 20.39 12.04
CA TYR A 9 9.48 19.22 12.67
C TYR A 9 9.98 19.00 14.10
N ARG A 10 11.22 19.43 14.41
CA ARG A 10 11.80 19.25 15.75
C ARG A 10 11.57 20.42 16.69
N ASP A 11 11.68 21.65 16.19
CA ASP A 11 11.81 22.86 16.99
C ASP A 11 10.51 23.66 17.09
N THR A 12 9.46 23.23 16.38
CA THR A 12 8.14 23.87 16.45
C THR A 12 7.06 22.96 17.03
N TRP A 13 5.87 23.52 17.24
CA TRP A 13 4.68 22.84 17.72
C TRP A 13 4.20 21.70 16.80
N VAL A 14 4.67 21.66 15.55
CA VAL A 14 4.32 20.58 14.61
C VAL A 14 4.76 19.21 15.15
N ARG A 15 5.81 19.15 15.99
CA ARG A 15 6.28 17.94 16.66
C ARG A 15 5.19 17.18 17.42
N TYR A 16 4.22 17.90 17.99
CA TYR A 16 3.16 17.30 18.77
C TYR A 16 2.20 16.45 17.94
N LEU A 17 2.16 16.63 16.61
CA LEU A 17 1.38 15.77 15.72
C LEU A 17 1.86 14.31 15.77
N GLY A 18 3.15 14.07 16.04
CA GLY A 18 3.70 12.72 16.24
C GLY A 18 3.18 11.99 17.47
N TYR A 19 2.59 12.71 18.44
CA TYR A 19 1.96 12.16 19.64
C TYR A 19 0.43 12.04 19.53
N ALA A 20 -0.15 12.38 18.36
CA ALA A 20 -1.60 12.37 18.18
C ALA A 20 -2.20 10.98 18.46
N ASN A 21 -1.48 9.90 18.14
CA ASN A 21 -1.91 8.53 18.44
C ASN A 21 -2.06 8.25 19.94
N GLU A 22 -1.17 8.77 20.78
CA GLU A 22 -1.27 8.61 22.24
C GLU A 22 -2.49 9.36 22.79
N VAL A 23 -2.75 10.56 22.26
CA VAL A 23 -3.96 11.32 22.58
C VAL A 23 -5.19 10.50 22.20
N GLY A 24 -5.29 9.98 20.97
CA GLY A 24 -6.43 9.17 20.56
C GLY A 24 -6.65 7.91 21.40
N GLU A 25 -5.59 7.20 21.79
CA GLU A 25 -5.70 6.04 22.68
C GLU A 25 -6.20 6.44 24.08
N SER A 26 -5.78 7.58 24.61
CA SER A 26 -6.30 8.08 25.89
C SER A 26 -7.81 8.38 25.84
N PHE A 27 -8.33 8.78 24.67
CA PHE A 27 -9.75 9.06 24.44
C PHE A 27 -10.54 7.85 23.95
N ARG A 28 -9.93 6.68 23.76
CA ARG A 28 -10.58 5.47 23.24
C ARG A 28 -11.87 5.07 23.99
N PRO A 29 -12.04 5.27 25.31
CA PRO A 29 -13.31 5.01 26.00
C PRO A 29 -14.41 6.03 25.68
N LEU A 30 -14.07 7.21 25.16
CA LEU A 30 -14.95 8.36 24.97
C LEU A 30 -15.27 8.67 23.51
N VAL A 31 -14.47 8.19 22.56
CA VAL A 31 -14.64 8.45 21.12
C VAL A 31 -14.81 7.15 20.33
N PRO A 32 -15.54 7.17 19.20
CA PRO A 32 -15.67 5.99 18.37
C PRO A 32 -14.33 5.59 17.75
N VAL A 33 -14.12 4.28 17.56
CA VAL A 33 -12.87 3.68 17.07
C VAL A 33 -12.28 4.36 15.80
N PRO A 34 -13.07 4.82 14.81
CA PRO A 34 -12.52 5.53 13.66
C PRO A 34 -11.78 6.82 14.01
N VAL A 35 -12.15 7.50 15.12
CA VAL A 35 -11.46 8.71 15.59
C VAL A 35 -10.08 8.36 16.15
N VAL A 36 -9.97 7.23 16.84
CA VAL A 36 -8.68 6.68 17.29
C VAL A 36 -7.82 6.31 16.07
N TRP A 37 -8.40 5.68 15.05
CA TRP A 37 -7.67 5.39 13.82
C TRP A 37 -7.22 6.66 13.07
N ALA A 38 -8.04 7.71 13.08
CA ALA A 38 -7.66 9.00 12.51
C ALA A 38 -6.44 9.60 13.22
N SER A 39 -6.33 9.48 14.55
CA SER A 39 -5.18 9.98 15.29
C SER A 39 -3.89 9.21 15.00
N TYR A 40 -3.98 7.90 14.76
CA TYR A 40 -2.87 7.11 14.21
C TYR A 40 -2.47 7.58 12.81
N GLY A 41 -3.46 7.93 11.96
CA GLY A 41 -3.20 8.50 10.64
C GLY A 41 -2.42 9.83 10.71
N VAL A 42 -2.80 10.72 11.63
CA VAL A 42 -2.11 12.02 11.84
C VAL A 42 -0.66 11.82 12.29
N ALA A 43 -0.42 10.96 13.29
CA ALA A 43 0.93 10.67 13.76
C ALA A 43 1.81 10.04 12.66
N THR A 44 1.25 9.09 11.90
CA THR A 44 1.93 8.43 10.79
C THR A 44 2.28 9.42 9.68
N ALA A 45 1.34 10.30 9.31
CA ALA A 45 1.58 11.33 8.30
C ALA A 45 2.68 12.31 8.74
N TYR A 46 2.70 12.72 10.02
CA TYR A 46 3.74 13.58 10.57
C TYR A 46 5.12 12.94 10.49
N VAL A 47 5.28 11.69 10.96
CA VAL A 47 6.59 10.99 10.92
C VAL A 47 7.05 10.78 9.48
N THR A 48 6.12 10.48 8.57
CA THR A 48 6.42 10.35 7.14
C THR A 48 6.89 11.68 6.55
N ALA A 49 6.23 12.80 6.88
CA ALA A 49 6.62 14.12 6.41
C ALA A 49 7.99 14.57 6.96
N ASP A 50 8.26 14.32 8.25
CA ASP A 50 9.56 14.59 8.88
C ASP A 50 10.69 13.76 8.21
N ALA A 51 10.43 12.48 7.95
CA ALA A 51 11.37 11.60 7.26
C ALA A 51 11.63 12.04 5.80
N ILE A 52 10.60 12.52 5.08
CA ILE A 52 10.74 13.04 3.73
C ILE A 52 11.51 14.37 3.72
N ASP A 53 11.25 15.28 4.66
CA ASP A 53 11.97 16.56 4.74
C ASP A 53 13.45 16.37 5.05
N LYS A 54 13.76 15.51 6.04
CA LYS A 54 15.13 15.11 6.36
C LYS A 54 15.78 14.34 5.20
N GLY A 55 15.03 13.47 4.53
CA GLY A 55 15.50 12.73 3.35
C GLY A 55 15.80 13.65 2.16
N ARG A 56 14.96 14.65 1.89
CA ARG A 56 15.23 15.69 0.86
C ARG A 56 16.48 16.49 1.18
N LYS A 57 16.67 16.87 2.45
CA LYS A 57 17.88 17.56 2.92
C LYS A 57 19.12 16.66 2.89
N ALA A 58 18.97 15.34 2.98
CA ALA A 58 20.03 14.33 2.96
C ALA A 58 20.34 13.72 1.56
N ALA A 59 19.75 14.25 0.49
CA ALA A 59 19.82 13.86 -0.93
C ALA A 59 18.57 13.15 -1.50
N THR A 60 18.20 13.59 -2.71
CA THR A 60 16.98 13.35 -3.52
C THR A 60 16.53 11.89 -3.68
N VAL A 61 17.41 10.92 -3.44
CA VAL A 61 17.16 9.49 -3.69
C VAL A 61 16.13 8.88 -2.72
N MET A 62 16.08 9.36 -1.47
CA MET A 62 15.16 8.83 -0.46
C MET A 62 13.68 9.12 -0.75
N GLY A 63 13.35 10.32 -1.26
CA GLY A 63 11.96 10.69 -1.55
C GLY A 63 11.37 9.88 -2.70
N VAL A 64 12.20 9.60 -3.72
CA VAL A 64 11.85 8.71 -4.83
C VAL A 64 11.58 7.29 -4.31
N ALA A 65 12.47 6.75 -3.47
CA ALA A 65 12.32 5.39 -2.94
C ALA A 65 11.08 5.21 -2.07
N VAL A 66 10.69 6.21 -1.29
CA VAL A 66 9.46 6.18 -0.46
C VAL A 66 8.20 6.16 -1.34
N VAL A 67 8.15 7.01 -2.37
CA VAL A 67 7.02 7.02 -3.33
C VAL A 67 6.96 5.70 -4.09
N ASP A 68 8.11 5.20 -4.56
CA ASP A 68 8.23 3.94 -5.27
C ASP A 68 7.73 2.77 -4.41
N THR A 69 8.16 2.70 -3.15
CA THR A 69 7.74 1.66 -2.20
C THR A 69 6.25 1.75 -1.88
N PHE A 70 5.71 2.96 -1.71
CA PHE A 70 4.29 3.16 -1.43
C PHE A 70 3.42 2.77 -2.63
N VAL A 71 3.81 3.18 -3.83
CA VAL A 71 3.13 2.81 -5.08
C VAL A 71 3.21 1.30 -5.29
N TRP A 72 4.39 0.70 -5.13
CA TRP A 72 4.58 -0.75 -5.23
C TRP A 72 3.72 -1.50 -4.22
N GLN A 73 3.74 -1.11 -2.94
CA GLN A 73 2.94 -1.75 -1.90
C GLN A 73 1.43 -1.63 -2.17
N SER A 74 0.97 -0.46 -2.60
CA SER A 74 -0.45 -0.25 -2.91
C SER A 74 -0.92 -1.11 -4.10
N LEU A 75 -0.08 -1.23 -5.14
CA LEU A 75 -0.38 -2.01 -6.33
C LEU A 75 -0.28 -3.52 -6.06
N ALA A 76 0.84 -3.96 -5.47
CA ALA A 76 1.14 -5.37 -5.20
C ALA A 76 0.19 -5.99 -4.18
N SER A 77 -0.15 -5.26 -3.10
CA SER A 77 -0.87 -5.84 -1.98
C SER A 77 -2.39 -5.62 -2.04
N VAL A 78 -2.85 -4.50 -2.62
CA VAL A 78 -4.27 -4.09 -2.51
C VAL A 78 -4.96 -4.09 -3.85
N ALA A 79 -4.43 -3.36 -4.84
CA ALA A 79 -5.15 -3.13 -6.08
C ALA A 79 -5.21 -4.38 -6.97
N ILE A 80 -4.07 -5.04 -7.20
CA ILE A 80 -3.97 -6.11 -8.20
C ILE A 80 -4.56 -7.44 -7.70
N PRO A 81 -4.26 -7.92 -6.47
CA PRO A 81 -4.92 -9.10 -5.91
C PRO A 81 -6.42 -8.85 -5.70
N GLY A 82 -6.79 -7.68 -5.18
CA GLY A 82 -8.19 -7.33 -4.92
C GLY A 82 -9.05 -7.28 -6.19
N PHE A 83 -8.54 -6.67 -7.26
CA PHE A 83 -9.22 -6.65 -8.55
C PHE A 83 -9.33 -8.04 -9.19
N THR A 84 -8.24 -8.82 -9.13
CA THR A 84 -8.18 -10.17 -9.74
C THR A 84 -9.16 -11.13 -9.07
N ILE A 85 -9.18 -11.17 -7.73
CA ILE A 85 -10.12 -12.02 -6.98
C ILE A 85 -11.56 -11.58 -7.22
N ASN A 86 -11.84 -10.28 -7.24
CA ASN A 86 -13.18 -9.77 -7.51
C ASN A 86 -13.67 -10.16 -8.92
N ARG A 87 -12.81 -10.05 -9.94
CA ARG A 87 -13.13 -10.49 -11.31
C ARG A 87 -13.28 -11.99 -11.43
N LEU A 88 -12.43 -12.77 -10.76
CA LEU A 88 -12.53 -14.23 -10.72
C LEU A 88 -13.85 -14.67 -10.10
N CYS A 89 -14.21 -14.14 -8.92
CA CYS A 89 -15.47 -14.44 -8.25
C CYS A 89 -16.68 -14.05 -9.11
N ALA A 90 -16.65 -12.86 -9.73
CA ALA A 90 -17.72 -12.41 -10.62
C ALA A 90 -17.87 -13.32 -11.86
N ALA A 91 -16.75 -13.72 -12.48
CA ALA A 91 -16.76 -14.63 -13.62
C ALA A 91 -17.25 -16.02 -13.23
N SER A 92 -16.76 -16.59 -12.12
CA SER A 92 -17.20 -17.89 -11.61
C SER A 92 -18.69 -17.91 -11.29
N LEU A 93 -19.22 -16.84 -10.68
CA LEU A 93 -20.65 -16.72 -10.38
C LEU A 93 -21.49 -16.58 -11.65
N ALA A 94 -21.04 -15.80 -12.62
CA ALA A 94 -21.71 -15.64 -13.91
C ALA A 94 -21.74 -16.96 -14.71
N LEU A 95 -20.62 -17.69 -14.70
CA LEU A 95 -20.47 -18.98 -15.39
C LEU A 95 -21.32 -20.08 -14.73
N LEU A 96 -21.35 -20.16 -13.39
CA LEU A 96 -22.29 -21.03 -12.66
C LEU A 96 -23.75 -20.63 -12.88
N GLY A 97 -23.98 -19.33 -13.10
CA GLY A 97 -25.28 -18.76 -13.46
C GLY A 97 -25.80 -19.24 -14.80
N SER A 98 -24.92 -19.33 -15.80
CA SER A 98 -25.26 -19.69 -17.18
C SER A 98 -25.20 -21.20 -17.45
N LEU A 99 -24.28 -21.93 -16.82
CA LEU A 99 -24.05 -23.37 -17.10
C LEU A 99 -24.83 -24.32 -16.19
N THR A 100 -25.24 -23.88 -14.99
CA THR A 100 -25.77 -24.79 -13.96
C THR A 100 -27.08 -24.27 -13.39
N ARG A 101 -28.12 -25.08 -13.19
CA ARG A 101 -29.41 -24.64 -12.59
C ARG A 101 -29.41 -24.63 -11.05
N TRP A 102 -28.23 -24.48 -10.43
CA TRP A 102 -28.11 -24.59 -8.98
C TRP A 102 -28.77 -23.43 -8.24
N PRO A 103 -29.34 -23.69 -7.05
CA PRO A 103 -29.93 -22.64 -6.23
C PRO A 103 -28.84 -21.65 -5.78
N LEU A 104 -29.23 -20.37 -5.66
CA LEU A 104 -28.35 -19.23 -5.35
C LEU A 104 -27.41 -19.43 -4.14
N PRO A 105 -27.82 -20.08 -3.03
CA PRO A 105 -26.94 -20.32 -1.90
C PRO A 105 -25.74 -21.20 -2.29
N VAL A 106 -25.99 -22.28 -3.03
CA VAL A 106 -24.94 -23.22 -3.45
C VAL A 106 -23.95 -22.52 -4.37
N ARG A 107 -24.44 -21.72 -5.33
CA ARG A 107 -23.55 -20.95 -6.22
C ARG A 107 -22.63 -20.00 -5.44
N ARG A 108 -23.14 -19.29 -4.42
CA ARG A 108 -22.34 -18.37 -3.59
C ARG A 108 -21.26 -19.11 -2.79
N TRP A 109 -21.62 -20.22 -2.14
CA TRP A 109 -20.64 -21.03 -1.39
C TRP A 109 -19.56 -21.62 -2.31
N THR A 110 -19.95 -22.07 -3.49
CA THR A 110 -19.01 -22.62 -4.49
C THR A 110 -18.06 -21.53 -4.99
N THR A 111 -18.56 -20.35 -5.33
CA THR A 111 -17.73 -19.21 -5.76
C THR A 111 -16.75 -18.76 -4.67
N THR A 112 -17.18 -18.69 -3.41
CA THR A 112 -16.30 -18.35 -2.28
C THR A 112 -15.20 -19.38 -2.08
N ALA A 113 -15.53 -20.67 -2.11
CA ALA A 113 -14.55 -21.75 -2.00
C ALA A 113 -13.53 -21.72 -3.16
N LEU A 114 -14.01 -21.42 -4.37
CA LEU A 114 -13.17 -21.31 -5.56
C LEU A 114 -12.26 -20.07 -5.53
N GLY A 115 -12.78 -18.94 -5.03
CA GLY A 115 -12.01 -17.72 -4.78
C GLY A 115 -10.90 -17.93 -3.76
N LEU A 116 -11.19 -18.60 -2.64
CA LEU A 116 -10.20 -18.93 -1.61
C LEU A 116 -9.15 -19.92 -2.11
N ALA A 117 -9.56 -20.95 -2.88
CA ALA A 117 -8.65 -21.92 -3.47
C ALA A 117 -7.77 -21.34 -4.59
N ALA A 118 -8.19 -20.22 -5.20
CA ALA A 118 -7.42 -19.54 -6.23
C ALA A 118 -6.34 -18.61 -5.66
N ILE A 119 -6.42 -18.21 -4.38
CA ILE A 119 -5.43 -17.32 -3.74
C ILE A 119 -3.98 -17.84 -3.92
N PRO A 120 -3.64 -19.11 -3.62
CA PRO A 120 -2.27 -19.63 -3.79
C PRO A 120 -1.78 -19.67 -5.24
N LEU A 121 -2.70 -19.80 -6.20
CA LEU A 121 -2.41 -19.88 -7.64
C LEU A 121 -2.24 -18.50 -8.29
N ILE A 122 -2.83 -17.47 -7.70
CA ILE A 122 -2.87 -16.11 -8.25
C ILE A 122 -1.64 -15.28 -7.83
N ILE A 123 -1.04 -15.55 -6.68
CA ILE A 123 0.05 -14.73 -6.10
C ILE A 123 1.31 -14.72 -6.99
N THR A 124 1.82 -15.88 -7.39
CA THR A 124 3.07 -16.00 -8.17
C THR A 124 3.05 -15.32 -9.55
N PRO A 125 1.98 -15.40 -10.36
CA PRO A 125 1.91 -14.67 -11.62
C PRO A 125 1.64 -13.16 -11.44
N ILE A 126 0.95 -12.75 -10.36
CA ILE A 126 0.78 -11.32 -10.03
C ILE A 126 2.13 -10.70 -9.67
N ASP A 127 2.90 -11.32 -8.78
CA ASP A 127 4.21 -10.79 -8.36
C ASP A 127 5.12 -10.57 -9.59
N ARG A 128 5.19 -11.55 -10.50
CA ARG A 128 5.93 -11.42 -11.76
C ARG A 128 5.41 -10.31 -12.69
N THR A 129 4.10 -10.09 -12.70
CA THR A 129 3.50 -9.04 -13.55
C THR A 129 3.79 -7.66 -12.99
N VAL A 130 3.75 -7.51 -11.66
CA VAL A 130 4.11 -6.28 -10.97
C VAL A 130 5.59 -5.97 -11.16
N ASP A 131 6.46 -6.96 -11.00
CA ASP A 131 7.90 -6.81 -11.26
C ASP A 131 8.16 -6.37 -12.69
N PHE A 132 7.50 -7.00 -13.68
CA PHE A 132 7.63 -6.61 -15.08
C PHE A 132 7.10 -5.20 -15.38
N LEU A 133 6.00 -4.81 -14.73
CA LEU A 133 5.42 -3.47 -14.88
C LEU A 133 6.32 -2.40 -14.26
N MET A 134 6.86 -2.66 -13.07
CA MET A 134 7.85 -1.79 -12.40
C MET A 134 9.12 -1.64 -13.25
N ASP A 135 9.62 -2.75 -13.80
CA ASP A 135 10.78 -2.78 -14.68
C ASP A 135 10.54 -2.02 -15.99
N SER A 136 9.32 -2.10 -16.53
CA SER A 136 8.96 -1.43 -17.78
C SER A 136 8.64 0.06 -17.62
N SER A 137 8.24 0.49 -16.43
CA SER A 137 7.78 1.86 -16.15
C SER A 137 8.84 2.66 -15.39
N LEU A 138 9.14 2.23 -14.16
CA LEU A 138 9.95 2.98 -13.19
C LEU A 138 11.45 2.80 -13.47
N ARG A 139 11.92 1.58 -13.78
CA ARG A 139 13.34 1.37 -14.14
C ARG A 139 13.73 2.00 -15.48
N LYS A 140 12.78 2.18 -16.42
CA LYS A 140 13.02 2.93 -17.67
C LYS A 140 13.13 4.44 -17.44
N LEU A 141 12.43 4.98 -16.45
CA LEU A 141 12.50 6.39 -16.06
C LEU A 141 13.78 6.71 -15.26
N TYR A 142 14.32 5.75 -14.51
CA TYR A 142 15.62 5.84 -13.82
C TYR A 142 16.79 5.21 -14.60
N GLY A 143 16.62 4.99 -15.90
CA GLY A 143 17.64 4.44 -16.78
C GLY A 143 18.88 5.34 -16.86
N THR A 144 19.73 5.23 -15.84
CA THR A 144 21.15 5.54 -15.93
C THR A 144 21.74 4.57 -16.95
N PRO A 145 22.47 5.03 -17.99
CA PRO A 145 23.11 4.14 -18.93
C PRO A 145 24.17 3.31 -18.20
N GLY A 146 23.91 2.01 -17.98
CA GLY A 146 24.98 1.02 -17.83
C GLY A 146 25.10 0.24 -16.53
N GLU A 147 24.06 -0.47 -16.08
CA GLU A 147 24.29 -1.61 -15.16
C GLU A 147 23.57 -2.89 -15.64
N PRO A 148 24.28 -4.02 -15.79
CA PRO A 148 23.71 -5.24 -16.37
C PRO A 148 22.76 -5.95 -15.39
N PRO A 149 21.79 -6.72 -15.92
CA PRO A 149 20.74 -7.34 -15.12
C PRO A 149 21.30 -8.40 -14.17
N THR A 150 20.98 -8.30 -12.89
CA THR A 150 21.26 -9.33 -11.90
C THR A 150 20.36 -10.53 -12.14
N SER A 151 21.00 -11.64 -12.49
CA SER A 151 20.40 -12.97 -12.61
C SER A 151 20.08 -13.54 -11.24
N HIS A 152 18.80 -13.82 -10.98
CA HIS A 152 18.37 -14.87 -10.06
C HIS A 152 17.21 -15.64 -10.69
#